data_AF-A0A838P2D0-F1
#
_entry.id   AF-A0A838P2D0-F1
#
_cell.length_a   1.000
_cell.length_b   1.000
_cell.length_c   1.000
_cell.angle_alpha   90.00
_cell.angle_beta   90.00
_cell.angle_gamma   90.00
#
_symmetry.space_group_name_H-M   'P 1'
#
loop_
_entity.id
_entity.type
_entity.pdbx_description
1 polymer ?
#
loop_
_entity_poly.entity_id
_entity_poly.type
_entity_poly.pdbx_seq_one_letter_code
_entity_poly.pdbx_strand_id
1 'polypeptide(L)'
;MIRALAVLLALSVSLSAHAAAQDVPSVVKYGKWLVAAGAVGMNVLAARDHHRAEEVFDALEGRCSGDPRLCDLVDGGEYLDAGTEALYQQSVGYDRRARRWLIGGETALLGAAAMFVWELTRKTHRPDNIPFEPEVRSLRNATGVGLRFSF
;
A
#
# COMPACT_ATOMS: atom_id res chain seq x y z
N MET A 1 8.74 -23.96 -2.43
CA MET A 1 8.97 -22.83 -1.50
C MET A 1 10.37 -22.23 -1.62
N ILE A 2 11.44 -23.03 -1.72
CA ILE A 2 12.85 -22.55 -1.82
C ILE A 2 13.13 -21.68 -3.07
N ARG A 3 12.48 -21.98 -4.21
CA ARG A 3 12.67 -21.21 -5.46
C ARG A 3 12.10 -19.78 -5.42
N ALA A 4 11.01 -19.55 -4.68
CA ALA A 4 10.42 -18.22 -4.54
C ALA A 4 11.30 -17.31 -3.65
N LEU A 5 11.93 -17.90 -2.62
CA LEU A 5 12.85 -17.20 -1.73
C LEU A 5 14.14 -16.76 -2.46
N ALA A 6 14.64 -17.60 -3.38
CA ALA A 6 15.83 -17.29 -4.18
C ALA A 6 15.59 -16.15 -5.18
N VAL A 7 14.39 -16.05 -5.76
CA VAL A 7 14.03 -14.94 -6.67
C VAL A 7 13.87 -13.63 -5.90
N LEU A 8 13.28 -13.66 -4.70
CA LEU A 8 13.19 -12.48 -3.82
C LEU A 8 14.57 -12.02 -3.30
N LEU A 9 15.50 -12.94 -3.02
CA LEU A 9 16.89 -12.58 -2.67
C LEU A 9 17.70 -12.08 -3.87
N ALA A 10 17.46 -12.59 -5.08
CA ALA A 10 18.15 -12.12 -6.27
C ALA A 10 17.69 -10.72 -6.70
N LEU A 11 16.42 -10.39 -6.48
CA LEU A 11 15.91 -9.03 -6.73
C LEU A 11 16.44 -8.00 -5.72
N SER A 12 16.67 -8.38 -4.46
CA SER A 12 17.18 -7.44 -3.45
C SER A 12 18.66 -7.08 -3.64
N VAL A 13 19.47 -8.00 -4.15
CA VAL A 13 20.91 -7.75 -4.40
C VAL A 13 21.14 -6.82 -5.60
N SER A 14 20.22 -6.81 -6.57
CA SER A 14 20.38 -6.02 -7.80
C SER A 14 20.06 -4.52 -7.64
N LEU A 15 19.43 -4.10 -6.53
CA LEU A 15 19.13 -2.69 -6.24
C LEU A 15 20.24 -1.94 -5.46
N SER A 16 21.37 -2.59 -5.17
CA SER A 16 22.39 -2.05 -4.27
C SER A 16 23.48 -1.21 -4.95
N ALA A 17 23.49 -1.12 -6.28
CA ALA A 17 24.41 -0.23 -7.00
C ALA A 17 23.72 1.12 -7.26
N HIS A 18 24.40 2.22 -6.96
CA HIS A 18 24.00 3.64 -7.14
C HIS A 18 23.32 4.33 -5.95
N ALA A 19 23.71 4.01 -4.73
CA ALA A 19 23.32 4.73 -3.53
C ALA A 19 24.40 5.71 -3.01
N ALA A 20 25.17 6.36 -3.88
CA ALA A 20 26.09 7.43 -3.50
C ALA A 20 25.64 8.75 -4.12
N ALA A 21 25.34 9.74 -3.26
CA ALA A 21 25.06 11.16 -3.54
C ALA A 21 23.68 11.70 -3.06
N GLN A 22 23.04 11.15 -2.03
CA GLN A 22 21.87 11.81 -1.42
C GLN A 22 21.97 11.79 0.11
N ASP A 23 22.03 12.98 0.72
CA ASP A 23 21.89 13.19 2.17
C ASP A 23 20.45 12.90 2.60
N VAL A 24 20.00 11.66 2.51
CA VAL A 24 18.65 11.24 2.91
C VAL A 24 18.81 10.15 3.96
N PRO A 25 18.15 10.24 5.13
CA PRO A 25 18.23 9.21 6.15
C PRO A 25 17.91 7.82 5.56
N SER A 26 18.68 6.80 5.94
CA SER A 26 18.46 5.42 5.48
C SER A 26 17.03 4.94 5.70
N VAL A 27 16.41 5.39 6.81
CA VAL A 27 15.01 5.14 7.14
C VAL A 27 14.06 5.63 6.05
N VAL A 28 14.27 6.82 5.46
CA VAL A 28 13.40 7.33 4.39
C VAL A 28 13.65 6.57 3.09
N LYS A 29 14.92 6.34 2.77
CA LYS A 29 15.36 5.70 1.52
C LYS A 29 14.78 4.28 1.36
N TYR A 30 14.81 3.48 2.42
CA TYR A 30 14.30 2.11 2.40
C TYR A 30 12.88 2.00 2.96
N GLY A 31 12.53 2.82 3.96
CA GLY A 31 11.22 2.80 4.60
C GLY A 31 10.09 3.12 3.64
N LYS A 32 10.28 4.02 2.67
CA LYS A 32 9.24 4.33 1.67
C LYS A 32 8.74 3.08 0.92
N TRP A 33 9.66 2.18 0.57
CA TRP A 33 9.33 0.95 -0.15
C TRP A 33 8.72 -0.10 0.76
N LEU A 34 9.24 -0.23 1.99
CA LEU A 34 8.66 -1.12 3.00
C LEU A 34 7.21 -0.74 3.30
N VAL A 35 6.97 0.54 3.53
CA VAL A 35 5.64 1.07 3.86
C VAL A 35 4.72 0.98 2.64
N ALA A 36 5.20 1.28 1.42
CA ALA A 36 4.42 1.10 0.20
C ALA A 36 4.02 -0.37 -0.03
N ALA A 37 4.94 -1.31 0.14
CA ALA A 37 4.63 -2.74 0.06
C ALA A 37 3.64 -3.17 1.16
N GLY A 38 3.78 -2.63 2.37
CA GLY A 38 2.83 -2.80 3.46
C GLY A 38 1.42 -2.34 3.09
N ALA A 39 1.29 -1.17 2.46
CA ALA A 39 0.01 -0.64 1.99
C ALA A 39 -0.67 -1.61 1.00
N VAL A 40 0.07 -2.13 0.03
CA VAL A 40 -0.43 -3.12 -0.93
C VAL A 40 -0.87 -4.40 -0.20
N GLY A 41 -0.03 -4.93 0.69
CA GLY A 41 -0.33 -6.15 1.45
C GLY A 41 -1.60 -6.01 2.31
N MET A 42 -1.77 -4.87 2.97
CA MET A 42 -2.95 -4.57 3.77
C MET A 42 -4.22 -4.48 2.92
N ASN A 43 -4.16 -3.87 1.73
CA ASN A 43 -5.30 -3.85 0.81
C ASN A 43 -5.69 -5.25 0.30
N VAL A 44 -4.71 -6.12 0.06
CA VAL A 44 -4.97 -7.53 -0.29
C VAL A 44 -5.65 -8.28 0.87
N LEU A 45 -5.20 -8.05 2.10
CA LEU A 45 -5.82 -8.63 3.30
C LEU A 45 -7.24 -8.10 3.52
N ALA A 46 -7.45 -6.80 3.29
CA ALA A 46 -8.77 -6.18 3.33
C ALA A 46 -9.73 -6.83 2.33
N ALA A 47 -9.32 -6.97 1.06
CA ALA A 47 -10.14 -7.60 0.03
C ALA A 47 -10.48 -9.06 0.38
N ARG A 48 -9.51 -9.82 0.92
CA ARG A 48 -9.75 -11.19 1.37
C ARG A 48 -10.78 -11.29 2.49
N ASP A 49 -10.66 -10.46 3.52
CA ASP A 49 -11.60 -10.49 4.63
C ASP A 49 -12.97 -9.92 4.21
N HIS A 50 -13.02 -8.97 3.29
CA HIS A 50 -14.27 -8.48 2.71
C HIS A 50 -14.99 -9.58 1.93
N HIS A 51 -14.31 -10.32 1.05
CA HIS A 51 -14.92 -11.46 0.34
C HIS A 51 -15.46 -12.54 1.29
N ARG A 52 -14.76 -12.82 2.39
CA ARG A 52 -15.28 -13.75 3.41
C ARG A 52 -16.50 -13.20 4.14
N ALA A 53 -16.59 -11.88 4.32
CA ALA A 53 -17.79 -11.26 4.89
C ALA A 53 -18.99 -11.47 3.96
N GLU A 54 -18.79 -11.23 2.66
CA GLU A 54 -19.81 -11.44 1.61
C GLU A 54 -20.22 -12.92 1.54
N GLU A 55 -19.29 -13.86 1.47
CA GLU A 55 -19.61 -15.31 1.43
C GLU A 55 -20.49 -15.76 2.61
N VAL A 56 -20.22 -15.23 3.82
CA VAL A 56 -21.01 -15.54 5.02
C VAL A 56 -22.35 -14.83 4.99
N PHE A 57 -22.40 -13.61 4.45
CA PHE A 57 -23.64 -12.86 4.30
C PHE A 57 -24.57 -13.48 3.24
N ASP A 58 -24.03 -13.96 2.12
CA ASP A 58 -24.77 -14.72 1.11
C ASP A 58 -25.37 -16.00 1.71
N ALA A 59 -24.64 -16.67 2.61
CA ALA A 59 -25.17 -17.83 3.34
C ALA A 59 -26.32 -17.46 4.29
N LEU A 60 -26.24 -16.29 4.93
CA LEU A 60 -27.31 -15.73 5.75
C LEU A 60 -28.54 -15.41 4.89
N GLU A 61 -28.37 -14.73 3.75
CA GLU A 61 -29.45 -14.40 2.82
C GLU A 61 -30.10 -15.66 2.24
N GLY A 62 -29.29 -16.67 1.88
CA GLY A 62 -29.76 -17.98 1.45
C GLY A 62 -30.62 -18.68 2.51
N ARG A 63 -30.27 -18.54 3.80
CA ARG A 63 -31.05 -19.07 4.92
C ARG A 63 -32.38 -18.35 5.07
N CYS A 64 -32.38 -17.02 5.04
CA CYS A 64 -33.59 -16.20 5.17
C CYS A 64 -34.56 -16.40 4.01
N SER A 65 -34.03 -16.50 2.78
CA SER A 65 -34.86 -16.74 1.59
C SER A 65 -35.45 -18.15 1.56
N GLY A 66 -34.80 -19.13 2.20
CA GLY A 66 -35.31 -20.50 2.35
C GLY A 66 -36.45 -20.65 3.36
N ASP A 67 -36.35 -19.99 4.52
CA ASP A 67 -37.42 -19.94 5.54
C ASP A 67 -37.41 -18.58 6.25
N PRO A 68 -38.32 -17.65 5.91
CA PRO A 68 -38.32 -16.29 6.45
C PRO A 68 -38.41 -16.21 7.98
N ARG A 69 -39.01 -17.20 8.64
CA ARG A 69 -39.13 -17.26 10.11
C ARG A 69 -37.79 -17.39 10.82
N LEU A 70 -36.75 -17.88 10.13
CA LEU A 70 -35.39 -17.98 10.68
C LEU A 70 -34.71 -16.61 10.81
N CYS A 71 -35.31 -15.56 10.24
CA CYS A 71 -34.78 -14.20 10.23
C CYS A 71 -35.70 -13.21 10.96
N ASP A 72 -36.61 -13.72 11.79
CA ASP A 72 -37.36 -12.93 12.75
C ASP A 72 -36.39 -12.35 13.80
N LEU A 73 -36.58 -11.07 14.12
CA LEU A 73 -35.74 -10.33 15.06
C LEU A 73 -36.42 -10.23 16.44
N VAL A 74 -35.62 -10.19 17.50
CA VAL A 74 -36.07 -9.75 18.82
C VAL A 74 -36.14 -8.22 18.87
N ASP A 75 -36.85 -7.64 19.84
CA ASP A 75 -36.97 -6.18 20.03
C ASP A 75 -35.61 -5.46 20.14
N GLY A 76 -34.53 -6.18 20.46
CA GLY A 76 -33.15 -5.69 20.50
C GLY A 76 -32.41 -5.67 19.16
N GLY A 77 -33.01 -6.18 18.07
CA GLY A 77 -32.40 -6.22 16.73
C GLY A 77 -31.49 -7.42 16.46
N GLU A 78 -31.39 -8.37 17.39
CA GLU A 78 -30.71 -9.66 17.19
C GLU A 78 -31.67 -10.67 16.53
N TYR A 79 -31.14 -11.64 15.80
CA TYR A 79 -31.95 -12.71 15.24
C TYR A 79 -32.43 -13.69 16.33
N LEU A 80 -33.68 -14.13 16.24
CA LEU A 80 -34.24 -15.12 17.16
C LEU A 80 -33.59 -16.51 16.99
N ASP A 81 -33.22 -16.88 15.76
CA ASP A 81 -32.50 -18.12 15.47
C ASP A 81 -31.00 -17.94 15.76
N ALA A 82 -30.47 -18.77 16.67
CA ALA A 82 -29.07 -18.74 17.05
C ALA A 82 -28.12 -19.04 15.87
N GLY A 83 -28.56 -19.84 14.89
CA GLY A 83 -27.78 -20.12 13.68
C GLY A 83 -27.66 -18.89 12.77
N THR A 84 -28.76 -18.20 12.53
CA THR A 84 -28.82 -16.94 11.78
C THR A 84 -27.99 -15.85 12.47
N GLU A 85 -28.12 -15.69 13.78
CA GLU A 85 -27.33 -14.71 14.56
C GLU A 85 -25.83 -15.00 14.47
N ALA A 86 -25.42 -16.28 14.54
CA ALA A 86 -24.02 -16.66 14.42
C ALA A 86 -23.41 -16.29 13.05
N LEU A 87 -24.15 -16.48 11.95
CA LEU A 87 -23.73 -16.07 10.61
C LEU A 87 -23.59 -14.55 10.51
N TYR A 88 -24.57 -13.81 11.03
CA TYR A 88 -24.52 -12.35 11.06
C TYR A 88 -23.31 -11.82 11.85
N GLN A 89 -23.08 -12.32 13.06
CA GLN A 89 -21.93 -11.90 13.87
C GLN A 89 -20.60 -12.27 13.22
N GLN A 90 -20.56 -13.39 12.49
CA GLN A 90 -19.39 -13.81 11.74
C GLN A 90 -19.10 -12.87 10.56
N SER A 91 -20.11 -12.48 9.76
CA SER A 91 -19.93 -11.53 8.65
C SER A 91 -19.47 -10.17 9.17
N VAL A 92 -20.09 -9.65 10.24
CA VAL A 92 -19.69 -8.42 10.93
C VAL A 92 -18.26 -8.52 11.49
N GLY A 93 -17.85 -9.71 11.93
CA GLY A 93 -16.47 -9.97 12.37
C GLY A 93 -15.44 -9.85 11.25
N TYR A 94 -15.76 -10.35 10.05
CA TYR A 94 -14.92 -10.20 8.86
C TYR A 94 -14.88 -8.75 8.38
N ASP A 95 -16.02 -8.05 8.32
CA ASP A 95 -16.07 -6.64 7.92
C ASP A 95 -15.21 -5.75 8.84
N ARG A 96 -15.30 -5.94 10.16
CA ARG A 96 -14.45 -5.23 11.13
C ARG A 96 -12.96 -5.50 10.92
N ARG A 97 -12.57 -6.70 10.50
CA ARG A 97 -11.18 -6.99 10.13
C ARG A 97 -10.78 -6.29 8.84
N ALA A 98 -11.61 -6.38 7.79
CA ALA A 98 -11.37 -5.73 6.51
C ALA A 98 -11.18 -4.21 6.68
N ARG A 99 -12.03 -3.56 7.49
CA ARG A 99 -11.91 -2.13 7.81
C ARG A 99 -10.58 -1.79 8.50
N ARG A 100 -10.11 -2.60 9.44
CA ARG A 100 -8.80 -2.39 10.08
C ARG A 100 -7.65 -2.49 9.09
N TRP A 101 -7.73 -3.45 8.16
CA TRP A 101 -6.75 -3.58 7.09
C TRP A 101 -6.78 -2.38 6.13
N LEU A 102 -7.96 -1.88 5.75
CA LEU A 102 -8.10 -0.68 4.92
C LEU A 102 -7.48 0.54 5.57
N ILE A 103 -7.84 0.83 6.83
CA ILE A 103 -7.29 1.97 7.57
C ILE A 103 -5.75 1.86 7.68
N GLY A 104 -5.25 0.67 7.98
CA GLY A 104 -3.81 0.41 8.00
C GLY A 104 -3.16 0.67 6.63
N GLY A 105 -3.79 0.19 5.56
CA GLY A 105 -3.31 0.33 4.19
C GLY A 105 -3.28 1.78 3.72
N GLU A 106 -4.32 2.56 4.00
CA GLU A 106 -4.39 4.00 3.71
C GLU A 106 -3.33 4.77 4.50
N THR A 107 -3.20 4.48 5.79
CA THR A 107 -2.19 5.11 6.66
C THR A 107 -0.77 4.81 6.15
N ALA A 108 -0.52 3.57 5.75
CA ALA A 108 0.75 3.18 5.15
C ALA A 108 0.97 3.91 3.81
N LEU A 109 -0.03 3.96 2.93
CA LEU A 109 0.09 4.64 1.64
C LEU A 109 0.44 6.13 1.83
N LEU A 110 -0.23 6.81 2.75
CA LEU A 110 0.07 8.19 3.12
C LEU A 110 1.49 8.34 3.67
N GLY A 111 1.92 7.44 4.55
CA GLY A 111 3.28 7.42 5.09
C GLY A 111 4.34 7.25 3.99
N ALA A 112 4.10 6.34 3.04
CA ALA A 112 4.99 6.15 1.90
C ALA A 112 5.06 7.40 1.02
N ALA A 113 3.91 7.99 0.68
CA ALA A 113 3.84 9.22 -0.10
C ALA A 113 4.62 10.37 0.57
N ALA A 114 4.45 10.53 1.88
CA ALA A 114 5.21 11.53 2.65
C ALA A 114 6.72 11.30 2.58
N MET A 115 7.18 10.05 2.69
CA MET A 115 8.60 9.71 2.55
C MET A 115 9.14 9.99 1.14
N PHE A 116 8.37 9.70 0.09
CA PHE A 116 8.75 10.04 -1.29
C PHE A 116 8.87 11.56 -1.48
N VAL A 117 7.90 12.33 -1.01
CA VAL A 117 7.93 13.81 -1.09
C VAL A 117 9.11 14.37 -0.30
N TRP A 118 9.40 13.81 0.89
CA TRP A 118 10.54 14.24 1.68
C TRP A 118 11.87 13.97 0.95
N GLU A 119 12.04 12.80 0.34
CA GLU A 119 13.24 12.50 -0.44
C GLU A 119 13.40 13.45 -1.65
N LEU A 120 12.33 13.75 -2.36
CA LEU A 120 12.34 14.66 -3.52
C LEU A 120 12.67 16.11 -3.16
N THR A 121 12.30 16.56 -1.96
CA THR A 121 12.51 17.95 -1.52
C THR A 121 13.92 18.18 -0.95
N ARG A 122 14.71 17.13 -0.73
CA ARG A 122 16.09 17.26 -0.25
C ARG A 122 17.02 17.64 -1.41
N LYS A 123 17.78 18.72 -1.23
CA LYS A 123 18.84 19.11 -2.16
C LYS A 123 19.89 18.00 -2.19
N THR A 124 20.06 17.39 -3.36
CA THR A 124 21.19 16.50 -3.61
C THR A 124 22.43 17.39 -3.69
N HIS A 125 23.38 17.21 -2.77
CA HIS A 125 24.67 17.88 -2.87
C HIS A 125 25.35 17.41 -4.15
N ARG A 126 25.61 18.36 -5.06
CA ARG A 126 26.29 18.08 -6.31
C ARG A 126 27.71 17.61 -5.95
N PRO A 127 28.15 16.43 -6.42
CA PRO A 127 29.55 16.04 -6.26
C PRO A 127 30.44 17.06 -7.00
N ASP A 128 31.43 17.63 -6.30
CA ASP A 128 32.37 18.62 -6.85
C ASP A 128 33.28 18.05 -7.96
N ASN A 129 33.27 16.73 -8.16
CA ASN A 129 34.07 16.01 -9.15
C ASN A 129 33.36 15.79 -10.49
N ILE A 130 32.23 16.47 -10.75
CA ILE A 130 31.50 16.34 -12.01
C ILE A 130 31.89 17.50 -12.97
N PRO A 131 32.69 17.23 -14.04
CA PRO A 131 33.22 18.27 -14.94
C PRO A 131 32.20 18.80 -15.96
N PHE A 132 30.94 18.38 -15.86
CA PHE A 132 29.85 18.77 -16.75
C PHE A 132 28.78 19.53 -15.99
N GLU A 133 28.57 20.79 -16.31
CA GLU A 133 27.46 21.57 -15.80
C GLU A 133 26.32 21.63 -16.81
N PRO A 134 25.08 21.28 -16.43
CA PRO A 134 23.93 21.48 -17.30
C PRO A 134 23.74 22.98 -17.51
N GLU A 135 23.83 23.42 -18.76
CA GLU A 135 23.65 24.80 -19.15
C GLU A 135 22.31 24.94 -19.87
N VAL A 136 21.39 25.70 -19.28
CA VAL A 136 20.13 26.07 -19.92
C VAL A 136 20.26 27.50 -20.40
N ARG A 137 20.29 27.69 -21.73
CA ARG A 137 20.33 29.02 -22.34
C ARG A 137 18.97 29.36 -22.94
N SER A 138 18.45 30.52 -22.56
CA SER A 138 17.29 31.11 -23.25
C SER A 138 17.76 31.68 -24.59
N LEU A 139 17.28 31.10 -25.69
CA LEU A 139 17.46 31.60 -27.05
C LEU A 139 16.20 32.37 -27.45
N ARG A 140 16.32 33.34 -28.37
CA ARG A 140 15.22 34.26 -28.73
C ARG A 140 13.86 33.57 -28.98
N ASN A 141 13.86 32.39 -29.59
CA ASN A 141 12.65 31.59 -29.88
C ASN A 141 12.78 30.12 -29.43
N ALA A 142 13.73 29.78 -28.55
CA ALA A 142 13.98 28.39 -28.17
C ALA A 142 14.65 28.27 -26.79
N THR A 143 14.58 27.09 -26.19
CA THR A 143 15.40 26.75 -25.02
C THR A 143 16.54 25.84 -25.48
N GLY A 144 17.77 26.32 -25.36
CA GLY A 144 18.97 25.51 -25.60
C GLY A 144 19.33 24.74 -24.35
N VAL A 145 19.48 23.42 -24.46
CA VAL A 145 20.01 22.55 -23.40
C VAL A 145 21.38 22.07 -23.85
N GLY A 146 22.41 22.34 -23.05
CA GLY A 146 23.79 21.98 -23.35
C GLY A 146 24.57 21.52 -22.10
N LEU A 147 25.79 21.04 -22.33
CA LEU A 147 26.74 20.68 -21.28
C LEU A 147 27.94 21.63 -21.36
N ARG A 148 28.26 22.29 -20.24
CA ARG A 148 29.47 23.11 -20.08
C ARG A 148 30.58 22.26 -19.48
N PHE A 149 31.73 22.23 -20.15
CA PHE A 149 32.93 21.56 -19.67
C PHE A 149 33.83 22.58 -18.96
N SER A 150 34.16 22.33 -17.70
CA SER A 150 35.21 23.06 -16.98
C SER A 150 36.51 22.26 -17.07
N PHE A 151 37.48 22.78 -17.80
CA PHE A 151 38.86 22.28 -17.85
C PHE A 151 39.80 23.25 -17.15
#